data_AF-A0A382CUB5-F1
#
_entry.id   AF-A0A382CUB5-F1
#
_cell.length_a   1.000
_cell.length_b   1.000
_cell.length_c   1.000
_cell.angle_alpha   90.00
_cell.angle_beta   90.00
_cell.angle_gamma   90.00
#
_symmetry.space_group_name_H-M   'P 1'
#
loop_
_entity.id
_entity.type
_entity.pdbx_description
1 polymer ?
#
loop_
_entity_poly.entity_id
_entity_poly.type
_entity_poly.pdbx_seq_one_letter_code
_entity_poly.pdbx_strand_id
1 'polypeptide(L)'
;MQRYNFKTAEEKWQKIWKEKKSFKTSIKKNKKKFYCLEMFPYPSGSIHMGHVRNYTIGDVLARYKKLNGFNVLHPMGWDSFGMPAENAARENNLHPMIWTEKNIETMKRQLKLLGLSIDWDREISTCNPKYYKHQQKFFLEMYEKGLVKKKENYVNWDPVDKTVLANEQVINGKGWRSGAIVERKKLSQWFFDITKFSQQLLDSLENLENWPNKVKLMQKNWIGRSLGCEIDFEILGNDQVKTISCFSTRPDTLFGLSFLAISVDHPVSKYYENSKEFTNFKNECSKTGTTEEALANAEKIGFKTNLVAINPLDKNMQVPVYIANFVLMDYGLGAIFGCPAHDQRDLDFAIKYELQVNPVVLPSNEDKKKFKINKQAYTGEGEIINSKFLDGLSAPNESVLKTISTLEE
;
A
#
# COMPACT_ATOMS: atom_id res chain seq x y z
N MET A 1 54.56 9.22 -25.57
CA MET A 1 53.50 8.26 -25.15
C MET A 1 52.33 8.36 -26.10
N GLN A 2 51.86 7.24 -26.66
CA GLN A 2 50.56 7.22 -27.35
C GLN A 2 49.44 7.43 -26.34
N ARG A 3 48.47 8.30 -26.66
CA ARG A 3 47.27 8.54 -25.83
C ARG A 3 46.38 7.29 -25.83
N TYR A 4 45.73 7.01 -24.71
CA TYR A 4 44.74 5.93 -24.60
C TYR A 4 43.57 6.16 -25.57
N ASN A 5 43.25 5.16 -26.39
CA ASN A 5 42.10 5.16 -27.29
C ASN A 5 41.09 4.11 -26.82
N PHE A 6 40.02 4.58 -26.16
CA PHE A 6 39.00 3.71 -25.59
C PHE A 6 38.24 2.92 -26.66
N LYS A 7 37.97 3.49 -27.84
CA LYS A 7 37.22 2.81 -28.92
C LYS A 7 37.91 1.52 -29.34
N THR A 8 39.22 1.60 -29.60
CA THR A 8 40.03 0.43 -29.99
C THR A 8 40.12 -0.61 -28.88
N ALA A 9 40.25 -0.18 -27.62
CA ALA A 9 40.36 -1.08 -26.48
C ALA A 9 39.03 -1.81 -26.19
N GLU A 10 37.92 -1.07 -26.16
CA GLU A 10 36.58 -1.59 -25.88
C GLU A 10 36.13 -2.59 -26.94
N GLU A 11 36.23 -2.24 -28.22
CA GLU A 11 35.85 -3.12 -29.34
C GLU A 11 36.63 -4.44 -29.30
N LYS A 12 37.95 -4.36 -29.05
CA LYS A 12 38.82 -5.54 -28.92
C LYS A 12 38.33 -6.48 -27.81
N TRP A 13 38.15 -5.96 -26.60
CA TRP A 13 37.82 -6.81 -25.44
C TRP A 13 36.39 -7.34 -25.50
N GLN A 14 35.42 -6.54 -25.93
CA GLN A 14 34.04 -6.97 -26.11
C GLN A 14 33.94 -8.10 -27.14
N LYS A 15 34.68 -8.02 -28.25
CA LYS A 15 34.79 -9.09 -29.25
C LYS A 15 35.34 -10.38 -28.64
N ILE A 16 36.47 -10.29 -27.93
CA ILE A 16 37.09 -11.46 -27.27
C ILE A 16 36.14 -12.11 -26.28
N TRP A 17 35.45 -11.32 -25.44
CA TRP A 17 34.52 -11.87 -24.46
C TRP A 17 33.33 -12.57 -25.10
N LYS A 18 32.79 -12.00 -26.19
CA LYS A 18 31.70 -12.58 -26.96
C LYS A 18 32.11 -13.91 -27.61
N GLU A 19 33.23 -13.94 -28.32
CA GLU A 19 33.73 -15.14 -29.00
C GLU A 19 34.01 -16.29 -28.02
N LYS A 20 34.63 -15.97 -26.88
CA LYS A 20 34.90 -16.94 -25.81
C LYS A 20 33.68 -17.30 -24.96
N LYS A 21 32.51 -16.69 -25.23
CA LYS A 21 31.29 -16.80 -24.39
C LYS A 21 31.63 -16.59 -22.90
N SER A 22 32.47 -15.60 -22.61
CA SER A 22 33.13 -15.44 -21.31
C SER A 22 32.17 -15.26 -20.14
N PHE A 23 30.94 -14.82 -20.39
CA PHE A 23 29.92 -14.57 -19.37
C PHE A 23 28.79 -15.61 -19.36
N LYS A 24 28.83 -16.62 -20.23
CA LYS A 24 27.86 -17.71 -20.23
C LYS A 24 27.94 -18.50 -18.93
N THR A 25 26.78 -18.77 -18.34
CA THR A 25 26.67 -19.48 -17.07
C THR A 25 26.16 -20.91 -17.26
N SER A 26 26.93 -21.87 -16.76
CA SER A 26 26.53 -23.28 -16.64
C SER A 26 26.43 -23.70 -15.17
N ILE A 27 25.68 -24.77 -14.91
CA ILE A 27 25.55 -25.32 -13.55
C ILE A 27 26.87 -26.03 -13.20
N LYS A 28 27.63 -25.46 -12.25
CA LYS A 28 28.90 -26.02 -11.76
C LYS A 28 28.79 -26.33 -10.27
N LYS A 29 28.47 -27.59 -9.95
CA LYS A 29 28.24 -28.05 -8.56
C LYS A 29 29.50 -27.96 -7.68
N ASN A 30 30.69 -27.94 -8.28
CA ASN A 30 31.98 -27.84 -7.60
C ASN A 30 32.42 -26.39 -7.29
N LYS A 31 31.59 -25.39 -7.58
CA LYS A 31 31.88 -23.98 -7.30
C LYS A 31 30.77 -23.34 -6.48
N LYS A 32 31.13 -22.43 -5.57
CA LYS A 32 30.15 -21.60 -4.86
C LYS A 32 29.39 -20.75 -5.87
N LYS A 33 28.04 -20.83 -5.86
CA LYS A 33 27.19 -20.03 -6.74
C LYS A 33 27.11 -18.58 -6.26
N PHE A 34 26.96 -17.66 -7.20
CA PHE A 34 26.61 -16.26 -6.91
C PHE A 34 25.60 -15.78 -7.95
N TYR A 35 24.49 -15.20 -7.51
CA TYR A 35 23.46 -14.66 -8.39
C TYR A 35 23.45 -13.14 -8.24
N CYS A 36 23.97 -12.44 -9.26
CA CYS A 36 23.95 -10.99 -9.33
C CYS A 36 22.72 -10.60 -10.15
N LEU A 37 21.79 -9.88 -9.54
CA LEU A 37 20.55 -9.47 -10.19
C LEU A 37 20.25 -8.01 -9.91
N GLU A 38 20.21 -7.24 -10.98
CA GLU A 38 19.63 -5.92 -11.02
C GLU A 38 18.17 -5.99 -11.47
N MET A 39 17.36 -5.01 -11.07
CA MET A 39 16.03 -4.83 -11.65
C MET A 39 16.18 -4.58 -13.16
N PHE A 40 15.64 -5.48 -13.97
CA PHE A 40 15.62 -5.38 -15.43
C PHE A 40 14.79 -4.18 -15.92
N PRO A 41 15.12 -3.58 -17.09
CA PRO A 41 14.50 -2.34 -17.52
C PRO A 41 13.14 -2.54 -18.20
N TYR A 42 12.30 -1.51 -18.09
CA TYR A 42 11.20 -1.28 -19.03
C TYR A 42 11.78 -0.85 -20.39
N PRO A 43 11.38 -1.46 -21.53
CA PRO A 43 11.83 -1.10 -22.86
C PRO A 43 11.06 0.12 -23.40
N SER A 44 11.17 1.26 -22.71
CA SER A 44 10.43 2.49 -23.03
C SER A 44 11.17 3.44 -23.98
N GLY A 45 12.42 3.14 -24.36
CA GLY A 45 13.19 3.96 -25.30
C GLY A 45 14.67 3.62 -25.33
N SER A 46 15.52 4.56 -24.89
CA SER A 46 16.97 4.38 -24.78
C SER A 46 17.43 4.30 -23.32
N ILE A 47 18.60 3.71 -23.09
CA ILE A 47 19.22 3.77 -21.76
C ILE A 47 19.63 5.21 -21.41
N HIS A 48 19.69 5.49 -20.11
CA HIS A 48 20.12 6.78 -19.54
C HIS A 48 21.06 6.54 -18.36
N MET A 49 21.67 7.58 -17.78
CA MET A 49 22.69 7.40 -16.73
C MET A 49 22.19 6.66 -15.47
N GLY A 50 20.90 6.73 -15.13
CA GLY A 50 20.31 5.86 -14.10
C GLY A 50 20.48 4.36 -14.40
N HIS A 51 20.23 3.92 -15.64
CA HIS A 51 20.47 2.56 -16.10
C HIS A 51 21.97 2.20 -16.02
N VAL A 52 22.84 3.08 -16.52
CA VAL A 52 24.29 2.87 -16.50
C VAL A 52 24.78 2.68 -15.06
N ARG A 53 24.33 3.53 -14.13
CA ARG A 53 24.68 3.42 -12.71
C ARG A 53 24.27 2.05 -12.15
N ASN A 54 23.01 1.64 -12.34
CA ASN A 54 22.49 0.40 -11.79
C ASN A 54 23.25 -0.83 -12.31
N TYR A 55 23.37 -0.96 -13.64
CA TYR A 55 23.98 -2.14 -14.26
C TYR A 55 25.50 -2.16 -14.14
N THR A 56 26.16 -1.01 -14.01
CA THR A 56 27.61 -0.98 -13.75
C THR A 56 27.92 -1.48 -12.34
N ILE A 57 27.10 -1.13 -11.34
CA ILE A 57 27.28 -1.62 -9.96
C ILE A 57 27.19 -3.16 -9.91
N GLY A 58 26.16 -3.74 -10.54
CA GLY A 58 26.04 -5.19 -10.62
C GLY A 58 27.17 -5.83 -11.44
N ASP A 59 27.60 -5.21 -12.54
CA ASP A 59 28.74 -5.69 -13.32
C ASP A 59 30.05 -5.76 -12.54
N VAL A 60 30.35 -4.71 -11.75
CA VAL A 60 31.53 -4.69 -10.88
C VAL A 60 31.48 -5.86 -9.89
N LEU A 61 30.33 -6.10 -9.24
CA LEU A 61 30.16 -7.21 -8.30
C LEU A 61 30.25 -8.58 -8.99
N ALA A 62 29.61 -8.74 -10.15
CA ALA A 62 29.62 -9.97 -10.92
C ALA A 62 31.05 -10.35 -11.36
N ARG A 63 31.81 -9.38 -11.88
CA ARG A 63 33.21 -9.56 -12.27
C ARG A 63 34.09 -9.87 -11.07
N TYR A 64 33.94 -9.11 -9.98
CA TYR A 64 34.68 -9.35 -8.74
C TYR A 64 34.46 -10.78 -8.22
N LYS A 65 33.20 -11.22 -8.10
CA LYS A 65 32.88 -12.58 -7.63
C LYS A 65 33.40 -13.65 -8.59
N LYS A 66 33.34 -13.41 -9.89
CA LYS A 66 33.86 -14.35 -10.89
C LYS A 66 35.38 -14.53 -10.77
N LEU A 67 36.12 -13.44 -10.57
CA LEU A 67 37.57 -13.46 -10.35
C LEU A 67 37.93 -14.14 -9.01
N ASN A 68 37.06 -14.06 -8.01
CA ASN A 68 37.17 -14.81 -6.75
C ASN A 68 36.70 -16.28 -6.85
N GLY A 69 36.56 -16.82 -8.07
CA GLY A 69 36.31 -18.24 -8.30
C GLY A 69 34.84 -18.69 -8.21
N PHE A 70 33.88 -17.79 -7.96
CA PHE A 70 32.46 -18.13 -7.90
C PHE A 70 31.89 -18.54 -9.28
N ASN A 71 30.85 -19.37 -9.26
CA ASN A 71 30.00 -19.61 -10.43
C ASN A 71 28.91 -18.53 -10.47
N VAL A 72 29.19 -17.45 -11.21
CA VAL A 72 28.35 -16.26 -11.27
C VAL A 72 27.30 -16.41 -12.36
N LEU A 73 26.02 -16.23 -12.00
CA LEU A 73 24.93 -15.92 -12.91
C LEU A 73 24.63 -14.42 -12.83
N HIS A 74 24.73 -13.74 -13.96
CA HIS A 74 24.43 -12.31 -14.13
C HIS A 74 23.52 -12.16 -15.36
N PRO A 75 22.19 -12.24 -15.19
CA PRO A 75 21.24 -12.26 -16.30
C PRO A 75 20.80 -10.83 -16.67
N MET A 76 20.06 -10.72 -17.77
CA MET A 76 19.31 -9.53 -18.13
C MET A 76 18.02 -9.95 -18.83
N GLY A 77 17.01 -9.09 -18.78
CA GLY A 77 15.76 -9.29 -19.52
C GLY A 77 15.07 -7.96 -19.75
N TRP A 78 13.79 -8.02 -20.10
CA TRP A 78 12.98 -6.85 -20.43
C TRP A 78 11.63 -6.96 -19.76
N ASP A 79 11.29 -5.97 -18.94
CA ASP A 79 9.94 -5.85 -18.39
C ASP A 79 9.02 -5.17 -19.40
N SER A 80 8.52 -5.96 -20.34
CA SER A 80 8.02 -5.53 -21.63
C SER A 80 6.50 -5.55 -21.77
N PHE A 81 5.77 -5.85 -20.70
CA PHE A 81 4.31 -5.71 -20.62
C PHE A 81 3.90 -4.48 -19.79
N GLY A 82 2.62 -4.15 -19.87
CA GLY A 82 1.99 -3.14 -19.03
C GLY A 82 2.05 -1.73 -19.59
N MET A 83 1.49 -0.81 -18.79
CA MET A 83 1.29 0.59 -19.17
C MET A 83 2.54 1.28 -19.74
N PRO A 84 3.77 1.11 -19.19
CA PRO A 84 5.00 1.70 -19.73
C PRO A 84 5.13 1.59 -21.25
N ALA A 85 5.05 0.37 -21.76
CA ALA A 85 5.20 0.06 -23.17
C ALA A 85 3.99 0.51 -23.99
N GLU A 86 2.77 0.27 -23.50
CA GLU A 86 1.55 0.59 -24.23
C GLU A 86 1.34 2.09 -24.43
N ASN A 87 1.52 2.92 -23.40
CA ASN A 87 1.38 4.37 -23.53
C ASN A 87 2.45 4.96 -24.45
N ALA A 88 3.70 4.50 -24.34
CA ALA A 88 4.79 5.00 -25.19
C ALA A 88 4.54 4.63 -26.67
N ALA A 89 4.02 3.43 -26.93
CA ALA A 89 3.62 3.02 -28.27
C ALA A 89 2.44 3.86 -28.79
N ARG A 90 1.44 4.15 -27.95
CA ARG A 90 0.29 5.00 -28.27
C ARG A 90 0.69 6.44 -28.60
N GLU A 91 1.57 7.05 -27.80
CA GLU A 91 2.11 8.40 -28.04
C GLU A 91 2.85 8.49 -29.38
N ASN A 92 3.49 7.40 -29.81
CA ASN A 92 4.23 7.31 -31.07
C ASN A 92 3.38 6.73 -32.22
N ASN A 93 2.09 6.49 -32.01
CA ASN A 93 1.17 5.91 -32.99
C ASN A 93 1.68 4.58 -33.60
N LEU A 94 2.26 3.72 -32.77
CA LEU A 94 2.83 2.42 -33.16
C LEU A 94 2.16 1.28 -32.39
N HIS A 95 2.18 0.09 -32.98
CA HIS A 95 1.72 -1.11 -32.29
C HIS A 95 2.65 -1.44 -31.10
N PRO A 96 2.14 -1.70 -29.88
CA PRO A 96 2.96 -1.92 -28.68
C PRO A 96 4.04 -2.99 -28.82
N MET A 97 3.74 -4.09 -29.52
CA MET A 97 4.72 -5.14 -29.81
C MET A 97 5.91 -4.60 -30.62
N ILE A 98 5.65 -3.86 -31.72
CA ILE A 98 6.69 -3.34 -32.60
C ILE A 98 7.55 -2.31 -31.87
N TRP A 99 6.90 -1.41 -31.12
CA TRP A 99 7.59 -0.42 -30.29
C TRP A 99 8.52 -1.08 -29.26
N THR A 100 8.00 -2.07 -28.54
CA THR A 100 8.71 -2.81 -27.51
C THR A 100 9.92 -3.54 -28.08
N GLU A 101 9.75 -4.28 -29.18
CA GLU A 101 10.85 -5.04 -29.81
C GLU A 101 11.96 -4.11 -30.31
N LYS A 102 11.61 -2.97 -30.93
CA LYS A 102 12.58 -1.96 -31.38
C LYS A 102 13.36 -1.36 -30.22
N ASN A 103 12.70 -1.07 -29.11
CA ASN A 103 13.36 -0.54 -27.92
C ASN A 103 14.25 -1.58 -27.24
N ILE A 104 13.79 -2.83 -27.15
CA ILE A 104 14.61 -3.96 -26.69
C ILE A 104 15.90 -4.05 -27.52
N GLU A 105 15.81 -4.03 -28.85
CA GLU A 105 16.98 -4.07 -29.73
C GLU A 105 17.92 -2.90 -29.47
N THR A 106 17.37 -1.69 -29.36
CA THR A 106 18.13 -0.46 -29.14
C THR A 106 18.85 -0.48 -27.79
N MET A 107 18.14 -0.76 -26.70
CA MET A 107 18.70 -0.82 -25.35
C MET A 107 19.70 -1.95 -25.23
N LYS A 108 19.43 -3.13 -25.81
CA LYS A 108 20.36 -4.26 -25.82
C LYS A 108 21.67 -3.90 -26.49
N ARG A 109 21.62 -3.22 -27.63
CA ARG A 109 22.82 -2.72 -28.32
C ARG A 109 23.59 -1.75 -27.44
N GLN A 110 22.91 -0.79 -26.81
CA GLN A 110 23.53 0.17 -25.91
C GLN A 110 24.17 -0.50 -24.67
N LEU A 111 23.49 -1.44 -24.03
CA LEU A 111 24.01 -2.19 -22.88
C LEU A 111 25.23 -3.05 -23.26
N LYS A 112 25.26 -3.62 -24.47
CA LYS A 112 26.43 -4.34 -24.98
C LYS A 112 27.63 -3.43 -25.20
N LEU A 113 27.41 -2.18 -25.63
CA LEU A 113 28.48 -1.18 -25.79
C LEU A 113 29.12 -0.79 -24.44
N LEU A 114 28.40 -0.90 -23.33
CA LEU A 114 28.96 -0.70 -21.99
C LEU A 114 29.90 -1.85 -21.55
N GLY A 115 29.93 -2.97 -22.28
CA GLY A 115 30.80 -4.10 -21.97
C GLY A 115 30.40 -4.90 -20.71
N LEU A 116 29.12 -4.89 -20.33
CA LEU A 116 28.61 -5.59 -19.16
C LEU A 116 28.78 -7.13 -19.28
N SER A 117 29.03 -7.79 -18.15
CA SER A 117 29.28 -9.23 -18.01
C SER A 117 28.00 -10.08 -17.96
N ILE A 118 27.06 -9.79 -18.86
CA ILE A 118 25.72 -10.38 -18.89
C ILE A 118 25.71 -11.71 -19.67
N ASP A 119 24.97 -12.70 -19.14
CA ASP A 119 24.64 -13.95 -19.82
C ASP A 119 23.41 -13.78 -20.74
N TRP A 120 23.65 -13.31 -21.96
CA TRP A 120 22.60 -13.08 -22.96
C TRP A 120 21.90 -14.36 -23.45
N ASP A 121 22.43 -15.55 -23.16
CA ASP A 121 21.74 -16.82 -23.47
C ASP A 121 20.49 -17.02 -22.58
N ARG A 122 20.36 -16.23 -21.52
CA ARG A 122 19.25 -16.28 -20.53
C ARG A 122 18.32 -15.08 -20.61
N GLU A 123 18.38 -14.34 -21.72
CA GLU A 123 17.51 -13.20 -21.95
C GLU A 123 16.03 -13.61 -21.98
N ILE A 124 15.21 -12.82 -21.29
CA ILE A 124 13.75 -12.97 -21.27
C ILE A 124 13.08 -11.65 -21.66
N SER A 125 11.85 -11.75 -22.17
CA SER A 125 10.94 -10.62 -22.39
C SER A 125 9.59 -11.02 -21.81
N THR A 126 9.04 -10.21 -20.90
CA THR A 126 7.80 -10.57 -20.18
C THR A 126 6.57 -10.62 -21.10
N CYS A 127 6.57 -9.89 -22.21
CA CYS A 127 5.53 -9.95 -23.25
C CYS A 127 5.58 -11.18 -24.16
N ASN A 128 6.62 -12.02 -24.06
CA ASN A 128 6.73 -13.21 -24.90
C ASN A 128 5.81 -14.34 -24.41
N PRO A 129 5.04 -15.02 -25.28
CA PRO A 129 4.21 -16.16 -24.90
C PRO A 129 4.95 -17.29 -24.19
N LYS A 130 6.23 -17.48 -24.49
CA LYS A 130 7.07 -18.47 -23.80
C LYS A 130 7.32 -18.12 -22.33
N TYR A 131 7.16 -16.85 -21.96
CA TYR A 131 7.27 -16.36 -20.59
C TYR A 131 5.91 -16.30 -19.89
N TYR A 132 4.97 -15.50 -20.38
CA TYR A 132 3.72 -15.23 -19.64
C TYR A 132 2.80 -16.45 -19.50
N LYS A 133 2.98 -17.52 -20.30
CA LYS A 133 2.30 -18.81 -20.07
C LYS A 133 2.54 -19.35 -18.65
N HIS A 134 3.71 -19.07 -18.08
CA HIS A 134 4.04 -19.47 -16.72
C HIS A 134 3.30 -18.62 -15.67
N GLN A 135 3.07 -17.33 -15.95
CA GLN A 135 2.26 -16.45 -15.12
C GLN A 135 0.79 -16.87 -15.15
N GLN A 136 0.25 -17.23 -16.34
CA GLN A 136 -1.09 -17.77 -16.47
C GLN A 136 -1.26 -19.07 -15.69
N LYS A 137 -0.30 -20.00 -15.81
CA LYS A 137 -0.31 -21.24 -15.03
C LYS A 137 -0.26 -20.97 -13.52
N PHE A 138 0.61 -20.07 -13.07
CA PHE A 138 0.72 -19.67 -11.66
C PHE A 138 -0.58 -19.05 -11.13
N PHE A 139 -1.24 -18.21 -11.94
CA PHE A 139 -2.54 -17.63 -11.59
C PHE A 139 -3.61 -18.72 -11.40
N LEU A 140 -3.68 -19.70 -12.31
CA LEU A 140 -4.62 -20.82 -12.20
C LEU A 140 -4.35 -21.66 -10.95
N GLU A 141 -3.08 -22.00 -10.67
CA GLU A 141 -2.73 -22.74 -9.45
C GLU A 141 -3.09 -21.97 -8.17
N MET A 142 -2.91 -20.65 -8.16
CA MET A 142 -3.31 -19.80 -7.03
C MET A 142 -4.83 -19.69 -6.91
N TYR A 143 -5.55 -19.65 -8.02
CA TYR A 143 -7.01 -19.65 -8.05
C TYR A 143 -7.59 -20.97 -7.52
N GLU A 144 -7.07 -22.11 -7.97
CA GLU A 144 -7.45 -23.45 -7.48
C GLU A 144 -7.22 -23.60 -5.96
N LYS A 145 -6.20 -22.93 -5.42
CA LYS A 145 -5.90 -22.90 -3.98
C LYS A 145 -6.68 -21.85 -3.19
N GLY A 146 -7.61 -21.11 -3.81
CA GLY A 146 -8.37 -20.06 -3.14
C GLY A 146 -7.52 -18.87 -2.68
N LEU A 147 -6.40 -18.62 -3.35
CA LEU A 147 -5.50 -17.48 -3.14
C LEU A 147 -5.71 -16.36 -4.16
N VAL A 148 -6.62 -16.55 -5.11
CA VAL A 148 -7.11 -15.53 -6.02
C VAL A 148 -8.63 -15.46 -5.92
N LYS A 149 -9.17 -14.26 -5.78
CA LYS A 149 -10.62 -14.03 -5.68
C LYS A 149 -11.07 -12.95 -6.66
N LYS A 150 -12.27 -13.12 -7.20
CA LYS A 150 -12.96 -12.08 -7.97
C LYS A 150 -13.99 -11.42 -7.04
N LYS A 151 -13.89 -10.11 -6.86
CA LYS A 151 -14.87 -9.34 -6.08
C LYS A 151 -15.20 -8.04 -6.79
N GLU A 152 -16.43 -7.55 -6.60
CA GLU A 152 -16.71 -6.15 -6.89
C GLU A 152 -16.01 -5.30 -5.84
N ASN A 153 -15.24 -4.33 -6.30
CA ASN A 153 -14.67 -3.34 -5.41
C ASN A 153 -14.70 -1.96 -6.02
N TYR A 154 -14.66 -0.93 -5.16
CA TYR A 154 -14.21 0.37 -5.61
C TYR A 154 -12.73 0.28 -5.93
N VAL A 155 -12.36 0.74 -7.11
CA VAL A 155 -10.99 0.73 -7.58
C VAL A 155 -10.57 2.12 -8.02
N ASN A 156 -9.28 2.35 -7.95
CA ASN A 156 -8.62 3.55 -8.44
C ASN A 156 -8.67 3.51 -9.97
N TRP A 157 -9.41 4.42 -10.60
CA TRP A 157 -9.50 4.53 -12.04
C TRP A 157 -8.72 5.74 -12.53
N ASP A 158 -7.80 5.52 -13.45
CA ASP A 158 -7.11 6.61 -14.14
C ASP A 158 -7.90 7.02 -15.39
N PRO A 159 -8.48 8.23 -15.46
CA PRO A 159 -9.30 8.63 -16.60
C PRO A 159 -8.48 8.90 -17.88
N VAL A 160 -7.19 9.20 -17.75
CA VAL A 160 -6.28 9.45 -18.87
C VAL A 160 -5.76 8.13 -19.45
N ASP A 161 -5.31 7.25 -18.58
CA ASP A 161 -4.80 5.92 -18.95
C ASP A 161 -5.91 4.89 -19.18
N LYS A 162 -7.15 5.22 -18.79
CA LYS A 162 -8.36 4.39 -18.93
C LYS A 162 -8.17 2.98 -18.39
N THR A 163 -7.56 2.88 -17.21
CA THR A 163 -7.25 1.61 -16.57
C THR A 163 -7.42 1.70 -15.05
N VAL A 164 -7.48 0.53 -14.43
CA VAL A 164 -7.45 0.40 -12.97
C VAL A 164 -6.01 0.48 -12.49
N LEU A 165 -5.78 1.23 -11.42
CA LEU A 165 -4.50 1.33 -10.71
C LEU A 165 -4.57 0.55 -9.38
N ALA A 166 -3.49 -0.15 -9.04
CA ALA A 166 -3.31 -0.66 -7.68
C ALA A 166 -3.08 0.50 -6.70
N ASN A 167 -3.22 0.28 -5.39
CA ASN A 167 -2.99 1.33 -4.38
C ASN A 167 -1.55 1.87 -4.46
N GLU A 168 -0.58 1.01 -4.74
CA GLU A 168 0.84 1.34 -4.91
C GLU A 168 1.12 2.20 -6.16
N GLN A 169 0.17 2.26 -7.09
CA GLN A 169 0.26 3.03 -8.33
C GLN A 169 -0.44 4.39 -8.24
N VAL A 170 -0.95 4.75 -7.07
CA VAL A 170 -1.53 6.07 -6.78
C VAL A 170 -0.60 6.82 -5.84
N ILE A 171 -0.05 7.93 -6.31
CA ILE A 171 0.87 8.79 -5.56
C ILE A 171 0.16 10.11 -5.30
N ASN A 172 -0.08 10.44 -4.03
CA ASN A 172 -0.75 11.67 -3.60
C ASN A 172 -2.11 11.87 -4.30
N GLY A 173 -2.90 10.79 -4.42
CA GLY A 173 -4.21 10.79 -5.09
C GLY A 173 -4.19 10.87 -6.61
N LYS A 174 -3.01 10.82 -7.23
CA LYS A 174 -2.82 10.89 -8.68
C LYS A 174 -2.23 9.61 -9.25
N GLY A 175 -2.56 9.30 -10.50
CA GLY A 175 -1.92 8.19 -11.20
C GLY A 175 -0.41 8.42 -11.27
N TRP A 176 0.40 7.43 -10.87
CA TRP A 176 1.86 7.54 -10.76
C TRP A 176 2.55 7.99 -12.06
N ARG A 177 1.88 7.85 -13.20
CA ARG A 177 2.40 8.22 -14.52
C ARG A 177 1.64 9.34 -15.19
N SER A 178 0.31 9.23 -15.30
CA SER A 178 -0.52 10.25 -15.97
C SER A 178 -0.51 11.58 -15.20
N GLY A 179 -0.30 11.54 -13.88
CA GLY A 179 -0.51 12.67 -12.99
C GLY A 179 -1.98 13.09 -12.87
N ALA A 180 -2.91 12.35 -13.48
CA ALA A 180 -4.33 12.62 -13.44
C ALA A 180 -4.89 12.32 -12.04
N ILE A 181 -5.91 13.08 -11.64
CA ILE A 181 -6.66 12.79 -10.42
C ILE A 181 -7.39 11.45 -10.64
N VAL A 182 -7.17 10.52 -9.73
CA VAL A 182 -7.79 9.19 -9.77
C VAL A 182 -9.25 9.29 -9.39
N GLU A 183 -10.12 8.65 -10.17
CA GLU A 183 -11.55 8.54 -9.92
C GLU A 183 -11.90 7.22 -9.22
N ARG A 184 -13.03 7.20 -8.51
CA ARG A 184 -13.52 5.99 -7.87
C ARG A 184 -14.56 5.29 -8.74
N LYS A 185 -14.26 4.07 -9.19
CA LYS A 185 -15.18 3.28 -10.02
C LYS A 185 -15.44 1.92 -9.39
N LYS A 186 -16.72 1.51 -9.33
CA LYS A 186 -17.08 0.17 -8.88
C LYS A 186 -16.90 -0.81 -10.05
N LEU A 187 -15.97 -1.75 -9.92
CA LEU A 187 -15.65 -2.73 -10.96
C LEU A 187 -15.43 -4.12 -10.37
N SER A 188 -15.77 -5.15 -11.13
CA SER A 188 -15.42 -6.53 -10.79
C SER A 188 -13.97 -6.80 -11.21
N GLN A 189 -13.09 -7.09 -10.25
CA GLN A 189 -11.65 -7.26 -10.46
C GLN A 189 -11.11 -8.52 -9.77
N TRP A 190 -9.93 -8.96 -10.21
CA TRP A 190 -9.20 -10.08 -9.63
C TRP A 190 -8.18 -9.61 -8.61
N PHE A 191 -8.10 -10.28 -7.46
CA PHE A 191 -7.19 -9.95 -6.37
C PHE A 191 -6.43 -11.19 -5.91
N PHE A 192 -5.13 -11.05 -5.66
CA PHE A 192 -4.38 -12.02 -4.88
C PHE A 192 -4.66 -11.80 -3.39
N ASP A 193 -4.90 -12.87 -2.66
CA ASP A 193 -5.18 -12.84 -1.22
C ASP A 193 -3.89 -12.77 -0.40
N ILE A 194 -3.04 -11.78 -0.72
CA ILE A 194 -1.73 -11.58 -0.09
C ILE A 194 -1.83 -11.36 1.43
N THR A 195 -2.98 -10.87 1.90
CA THR A 195 -3.27 -10.66 3.32
C THR A 195 -3.23 -11.96 4.13
N LYS A 196 -3.47 -13.14 3.53
CA LYS A 196 -3.25 -14.45 4.18
C LYS A 196 -1.79 -14.69 4.59
N PHE A 197 -0.86 -13.97 3.96
CA PHE A 197 0.58 -14.07 4.21
C PHE A 197 1.14 -12.86 4.95
N SER A 198 0.32 -11.90 5.38
CA SER A 198 0.78 -10.65 6.00
C SER A 198 1.67 -10.90 7.22
N GLN A 199 1.27 -11.81 8.11
CA GLN A 199 2.03 -12.18 9.29
C GLN A 199 3.37 -12.80 8.93
N GLN A 200 3.36 -13.77 8.02
CA GLN A 200 4.59 -14.43 7.57
C GLN A 200 5.54 -13.44 6.89
N LEU A 201 5.01 -12.53 6.06
CA LEU A 201 5.79 -11.48 5.39
C LEU A 201 6.44 -10.55 6.42
N LEU A 202 5.70 -10.16 7.46
CA LEU A 202 6.18 -9.30 8.55
C LEU A 202 7.31 -9.97 9.34
N ASP A 203 7.09 -11.21 9.79
CA ASP A 203 8.07 -11.96 10.58
C ASP A 203 9.33 -12.26 9.77
N SER A 204 9.18 -12.52 8.46
CA SER A 204 10.31 -12.78 7.58
C SER A 204 11.22 -11.57 7.39
N LEU A 205 10.77 -10.33 7.64
CA LEU A 205 11.62 -9.14 7.57
C LEU A 205 12.75 -9.17 8.61
N GLU A 206 12.55 -9.82 9.75
CA GLU A 206 13.55 -9.92 10.82
C GLU A 206 14.76 -10.75 10.36
N ASN A 207 14.51 -11.76 9.53
CA ASN A 207 15.55 -12.64 8.97
C ASN A 207 16.36 -12.00 7.83
N LEU A 208 15.97 -10.81 7.34
CA LEU A 208 16.66 -10.08 6.27
C LEU A 208 17.74 -9.15 6.84
N GLU A 209 18.79 -9.76 7.42
CA GLU A 209 19.91 -9.03 8.05
C GLU A 209 20.64 -8.10 7.07
N ASN A 210 20.77 -8.52 5.80
CA ASN A 210 21.50 -7.78 4.77
C ASN A 210 20.64 -6.74 4.01
N TRP A 211 19.38 -6.54 4.42
CA TRP A 211 18.51 -5.54 3.80
C TRP A 211 18.61 -4.17 4.48
N PRO A 212 18.54 -3.07 3.73
CA PRO A 212 18.52 -1.73 4.32
C PRO A 212 17.34 -1.54 5.27
N ASN A 213 17.60 -1.01 6.47
CA ASN A 213 16.57 -0.77 7.49
C ASN A 213 15.43 0.12 7.00
N LYS A 214 15.72 1.11 6.14
CA LYS A 214 14.69 1.96 5.53
C LYS A 214 13.67 1.14 4.73
N VAL A 215 14.12 0.16 3.95
CA VAL A 215 13.23 -0.70 3.14
C VAL A 215 12.40 -1.60 4.04
N LYS A 216 13.01 -2.20 5.07
CA LYS A 216 12.29 -3.02 6.06
C LYS A 216 11.21 -2.21 6.80
N LEU A 217 11.53 -0.99 7.21
CA LEU A 217 10.58 -0.09 7.88
C LEU A 217 9.41 0.29 6.96
N MET A 218 9.68 0.62 5.70
CA MET A 218 8.63 0.90 4.72
C MET A 218 7.68 -0.30 4.55
N GLN A 219 8.23 -1.53 4.45
CA GLN A 219 7.42 -2.75 4.36
C GLN A 219 6.62 -3.01 5.64
N LYS A 220 7.24 -2.84 6.82
CA LYS A 220 6.56 -3.00 8.13
C LYS A 220 5.37 -2.05 8.26
N ASN A 221 5.57 -0.78 7.92
CA ASN A 221 4.52 0.23 7.97
C ASN A 221 3.42 -0.04 6.92
N TRP A 222 3.81 -0.52 5.73
CA TRP A 222 2.87 -0.88 4.66
C TRP A 222 1.99 -2.08 5.03
N ILE A 223 2.58 -3.13 5.62
CA ILE A 223 1.83 -4.30 6.08
C ILE A 223 0.91 -3.92 7.26
N GLY A 224 1.35 -3.01 8.12
CA GLY A 224 0.47 -2.30 9.06
C GLY A 224 -0.32 -3.20 10.01
N ARG A 225 0.33 -4.20 10.62
CA ARG A 225 -0.32 -5.04 11.64
C ARG A 225 -0.65 -4.20 12.87
N SER A 226 -1.92 -4.19 13.23
CA SER A 226 -2.41 -3.59 14.47
C SER A 226 -3.24 -4.61 15.24
N LEU A 227 -2.99 -4.72 16.55
CA LEU A 227 -3.88 -5.44 17.46
C LEU A 227 -5.07 -4.53 17.78
N GLY A 228 -6.27 -5.10 17.82
CA GLY A 228 -7.50 -4.38 18.09
C GLY A 228 -8.65 -5.34 18.33
N CYS A 229 -9.85 -4.82 18.51
CA CYS A 229 -11.06 -5.63 18.62
C CYS A 229 -12.19 -5.04 17.79
N GLU A 230 -13.12 -5.93 17.44
CA GLU A 230 -14.45 -5.57 16.96
C GLU A 230 -15.31 -5.15 18.16
N ILE A 231 -16.08 -4.08 18.00
CA ILE A 231 -16.91 -3.49 19.05
C ILE A 231 -18.30 -3.31 18.48
N ASP A 232 -19.29 -3.95 19.12
CA ASP A 232 -20.69 -3.86 18.75
C ASP A 232 -21.37 -2.73 19.52
N PHE A 233 -21.93 -1.77 18.78
CA PHE A 233 -22.74 -0.69 19.34
C PHE A 233 -24.21 -0.99 19.13
N GLU A 234 -24.98 -1.01 20.23
CA GLU A 234 -26.44 -1.00 20.15
C GLU A 234 -26.90 0.35 19.61
N ILE A 235 -27.83 0.31 18.64
CA ILE A 235 -28.31 1.49 17.92
C ILE A 235 -29.79 1.75 18.23
N LEU A 236 -30.09 2.99 18.57
CA LEU A 236 -31.44 3.52 18.74
C LEU A 236 -31.84 4.41 17.55
N GLY A 237 -33.15 4.60 17.37
CA GLY A 237 -33.73 5.52 16.38
C GLY A 237 -34.25 4.87 15.10
N ASN A 238 -33.93 3.59 14.85
CA ASN A 238 -34.48 2.82 13.74
C ASN A 238 -34.54 1.32 14.08
N ASP A 239 -35.73 0.72 14.07
CA ASP A 239 -35.94 -0.69 14.42
C ASP A 239 -35.23 -1.69 13.49
N GLN A 240 -34.87 -1.26 12.28
CA GLN A 240 -34.15 -2.08 11.31
C GLN A 240 -32.63 -2.05 11.51
N VAL A 241 -32.10 -1.07 12.24
CA VAL A 241 -30.68 -0.94 12.55
C VAL A 241 -30.50 -1.13 14.05
N LYS A 242 -30.31 -2.39 14.46
CA LYS A 242 -30.13 -2.73 15.88
C LYS A 242 -28.69 -2.59 16.36
N THR A 243 -27.74 -2.82 15.46
CA THR A 243 -26.32 -2.89 15.80
C THR A 243 -25.47 -2.31 14.67
N ILE A 244 -24.39 -1.61 15.04
CA ILE A 244 -23.30 -1.25 14.13
C ILE A 244 -21.99 -1.67 14.79
N SER A 245 -21.22 -2.48 14.07
CA SER A 245 -19.93 -3.01 14.52
C SER A 245 -18.80 -2.17 13.93
N CYS A 246 -17.78 -1.84 14.73
CA CYS A 246 -16.57 -1.19 14.24
C CYS A 246 -15.31 -1.89 14.73
N PHE A 247 -14.19 -1.68 14.04
CA PHE A 247 -12.89 -2.18 14.48
C PHE A 247 -12.05 -1.02 15.02
N SER A 248 -11.44 -1.20 16.19
CA SER A 248 -10.51 -0.23 16.75
C SER A 248 -9.25 -0.89 17.30
N THR A 249 -8.13 -0.21 17.09
CA THR A 249 -6.82 -0.57 17.67
C THR A 249 -6.59 0.11 19.02
N ARG A 250 -7.50 1.01 19.40
CA ARG A 250 -7.51 1.74 20.67
C ARG A 250 -8.85 1.57 21.39
N PRO A 251 -9.32 0.34 21.64
CA PRO A 251 -10.55 0.13 22.39
C PRO A 251 -10.46 0.70 23.82
N ASP A 252 -9.25 0.86 24.37
CA ASP A 252 -8.99 1.53 25.64
C ASP A 252 -9.51 2.96 25.71
N THR A 253 -9.65 3.65 24.57
CA THR A 253 -10.16 5.04 24.54
C THR A 253 -11.67 5.13 24.36
N LEU A 254 -12.40 4.01 24.49
CA LEU A 254 -13.84 3.94 24.22
C LEU A 254 -14.68 4.79 25.19
N PHE A 255 -14.19 5.10 26.39
CA PHE A 255 -14.85 6.08 27.28
C PHE A 255 -14.74 7.54 26.78
N GLY A 256 -13.85 7.81 25.84
CA GLY A 256 -13.73 9.10 25.13
C GLY A 256 -14.60 9.18 23.88
N LEU A 257 -15.56 8.26 23.71
CA LEU A 257 -16.49 8.20 22.59
C LEU A 257 -17.30 9.50 22.47
N SER A 258 -17.25 10.12 21.30
CA SER A 258 -18.05 11.32 21.00
C SER A 258 -19.07 11.14 19.89
N PHE A 259 -18.83 10.23 18.96
CA PHE A 259 -19.73 9.92 17.85
C PHE A 259 -19.39 8.54 17.29
N LEU A 260 -20.32 7.95 16.56
CA LEU A 260 -20.04 6.79 15.70
C LEU A 260 -20.08 7.28 14.25
N ALA A 261 -19.11 6.91 13.42
CA ALA A 261 -19.10 7.29 12.01
C ALA A 261 -19.09 6.06 11.11
N ILE A 262 -19.98 6.02 10.12
CA ILE A 262 -20.06 4.96 9.10
C ILE A 262 -19.71 5.49 7.72
N SER A 263 -19.23 4.59 6.87
CA SER A 263 -18.95 4.86 5.46
C SER A 263 -20.22 5.27 4.71
N VAL A 264 -20.04 6.13 3.70
CA VAL A 264 -21.09 6.50 2.73
C VAL A 264 -21.70 5.28 2.04
N ASP A 265 -20.92 4.22 1.88
CA ASP A 265 -21.33 2.96 1.25
C ASP A 265 -21.75 1.87 2.25
N HIS A 266 -21.82 2.20 3.55
CA HIS A 266 -22.23 1.25 4.58
C HIS A 266 -23.69 0.81 4.37
N PRO A 267 -24.09 -0.45 4.64
CA PRO A 267 -25.47 -0.91 4.41
C PRO A 267 -26.56 -0.04 5.05
N VAL A 268 -26.27 0.57 6.20
CA VAL A 268 -27.17 1.51 6.91
C VAL A 268 -27.41 2.80 6.11
N SER A 269 -26.50 3.21 5.23
CA SER A 269 -26.69 4.42 4.43
C SER A 269 -27.86 4.33 3.45
N LYS A 270 -28.30 3.11 3.10
CA LYS A 270 -29.49 2.85 2.27
C LYS A 270 -30.77 3.47 2.81
N TYR A 271 -30.89 3.60 4.14
CA TYR A 271 -32.06 4.22 4.78
C TYR A 271 -32.18 5.72 4.50
N TYR A 272 -31.13 6.36 3.98
CA TYR A 272 -31.08 7.79 3.69
C TYR A 272 -31.07 8.09 2.19
N GLU A 273 -31.05 7.08 1.30
CA GLU A 273 -30.94 7.28 -0.16
C GLU A 273 -32.08 8.11 -0.78
N ASN A 274 -33.26 8.10 -0.15
CA ASN A 274 -34.39 8.92 -0.60
C ASN A 274 -34.28 10.41 -0.17
N SER A 275 -33.32 10.76 0.68
CA SER A 275 -33.07 12.15 1.08
C SER A 275 -32.24 12.86 0.02
N LYS A 276 -32.73 14.04 -0.41
CA LYS A 276 -32.00 14.93 -1.31
C LYS A 276 -30.69 15.42 -0.68
N GLU A 277 -30.70 15.66 0.63
CA GLU A 277 -29.52 16.09 1.40
C GLU A 277 -28.44 15.00 1.39
N PHE A 278 -28.83 13.74 1.64
CA PHE A 278 -27.91 12.62 1.60
C PHE A 278 -27.36 12.37 0.20
N THR A 279 -28.20 12.49 -0.84
CA THR A 279 -27.76 12.34 -2.23
C THR A 279 -26.71 13.40 -2.60
N ASN A 280 -26.92 14.65 -2.18
CA ASN A 280 -25.94 15.73 -2.37
C ASN A 280 -24.63 15.44 -1.63
N PHE A 281 -24.72 15.02 -0.36
CA PHE A 281 -23.57 14.64 0.45
C PHE A 281 -22.77 13.48 -0.18
N LYS A 282 -23.45 12.44 -0.66
CA LYS A 282 -22.84 11.30 -1.35
C LYS A 282 -22.09 11.74 -2.61
N ASN A 283 -22.66 12.68 -3.37
CA ASN A 283 -22.00 13.27 -4.54
C ASN A 283 -20.76 14.09 -4.15
N GLU A 284 -20.80 14.84 -3.05
CA GLU A 284 -19.62 15.57 -2.55
C GLU A 284 -18.50 14.62 -2.10
N CYS A 285 -18.83 13.55 -1.39
CA CYS A 285 -17.85 12.53 -0.97
C CYS A 285 -17.14 11.89 -2.18
N SER A 286 -17.84 11.72 -3.30
CA SER A 286 -17.28 11.12 -4.51
C SER A 286 -16.20 11.96 -5.19
N LYS A 287 -16.09 13.25 -4.85
CA LYS A 287 -15.08 14.18 -5.39
C LYS A 287 -13.73 14.06 -4.67
N THR A 288 -13.66 13.39 -3.53
CA THR A 288 -12.43 13.21 -2.75
C THR A 288 -11.70 11.94 -3.18
N GLY A 289 -10.36 11.99 -3.28
CA GLY A 289 -9.54 10.83 -3.63
C GLY A 289 -9.63 9.69 -2.60
N THR A 290 -9.28 8.47 -3.02
CA THR A 290 -9.44 7.22 -2.23
C THR A 290 -8.24 6.82 -1.39
N THR A 291 -7.08 7.45 -1.59
CA THR A 291 -5.90 7.12 -0.78
C THR A 291 -6.08 7.65 0.63
N GLU A 292 -5.54 6.94 1.62
CA GLU A 292 -5.50 7.41 3.01
C GLU A 292 -4.95 8.84 3.10
N GLU A 293 -3.94 9.16 2.29
CA GLU A 293 -3.34 10.49 2.20
C GLU A 293 -4.31 11.55 1.66
N ALA A 294 -5.07 11.24 0.60
CA ALA A 294 -6.05 12.18 0.04
C ALA A 294 -7.18 12.45 1.04
N LEU A 295 -7.65 11.40 1.72
CA LEU A 295 -8.67 11.50 2.75
C LEU A 295 -8.17 12.22 4.00
N ALA A 296 -6.90 12.01 4.40
CA ALA A 296 -6.27 12.70 5.52
C ALA A 296 -6.22 14.21 5.29
N ASN A 297 -5.90 14.65 4.07
CA ASN A 297 -5.81 16.08 3.71
C ASN A 297 -7.15 16.72 3.33
N ALA A 298 -8.17 15.93 3.01
CA ALA A 298 -9.48 16.45 2.64
C ALA A 298 -10.23 17.05 3.83
N GLU A 299 -11.11 18.01 3.54
CA GLU A 299 -12.06 18.50 4.54
C GLU A 299 -12.95 17.35 5.02
N LYS A 300 -13.06 17.21 6.35
CA LYS A 300 -13.90 16.18 6.97
C LYS A 300 -15.35 16.67 6.92
N ILE A 301 -16.20 15.96 6.19
CA ILE A 301 -17.63 16.25 6.09
C ILE A 301 -18.43 15.02 6.53
N GLY A 302 -19.57 15.27 7.15
CA GLY A 302 -20.47 14.25 7.65
C GLY A 302 -21.93 14.65 7.53
N PHE A 303 -22.76 13.65 7.29
CA PHE A 303 -24.22 13.70 7.30
C PHE A 303 -24.72 13.14 8.64
N LYS A 304 -25.43 13.97 9.41
CA LYS A 304 -25.99 13.57 10.70
C LYS A 304 -27.21 12.68 10.46
N THR A 305 -27.20 11.48 11.03
CA THR A 305 -28.33 10.56 10.95
C THR A 305 -29.34 10.80 12.09
N ASN A 306 -30.48 10.12 12.04
CA ASN A 306 -31.41 10.03 13.17
C ASN A 306 -31.05 8.90 14.16
N LEU A 307 -29.89 8.25 14.00
CA LEU A 307 -29.46 7.14 14.84
C LEU A 307 -28.59 7.61 16.00
N VAL A 308 -28.69 6.88 17.10
CA VAL A 308 -27.89 7.09 18.31
C VAL A 308 -27.22 5.77 18.67
N ALA A 309 -25.92 5.79 18.92
CA ALA A 309 -25.15 4.64 19.36
C ALA A 309 -24.96 4.66 20.87
N ILE A 310 -25.13 3.51 21.52
CA ILE A 310 -24.88 3.32 22.94
C ILE A 310 -23.47 2.75 23.13
N ASN A 311 -22.70 3.33 24.05
CA ASN A 311 -21.40 2.79 24.39
C ASN A 311 -21.53 1.42 25.09
N PRO A 312 -20.85 0.36 24.62
CA PRO A 312 -20.99 -0.97 25.21
C PRO A 312 -20.41 -1.08 26.63
N LEU A 313 -19.45 -0.22 27.01
CA LEU A 313 -18.88 -0.16 28.36
C LEU A 313 -19.68 0.76 29.30
N ASP A 314 -20.53 1.63 28.77
CA ASP A 314 -21.37 2.53 29.56
C ASP A 314 -22.70 2.84 28.87
N LYS A 315 -23.76 2.15 29.29
CA LYS A 315 -25.12 2.32 28.73
C LYS A 315 -25.68 3.74 28.87
N ASN A 316 -25.15 4.54 29.80
CA ASN A 316 -25.58 5.93 29.97
C ASN A 316 -24.94 6.88 28.95
N MET A 317 -23.90 6.43 28.24
CA MET A 317 -23.19 7.22 27.27
C MET A 317 -23.74 6.92 25.87
N GLN A 318 -24.43 7.92 25.32
CA GLN A 318 -25.09 7.85 24.02
C GLN A 318 -24.53 8.94 23.11
N VAL A 319 -24.23 8.57 21.87
CA VAL A 319 -23.60 9.48 20.91
C VAL A 319 -24.31 9.44 19.55
N PRO A 320 -24.32 10.55 18.80
CA PRO A 320 -24.89 10.56 17.46
C PRO A 320 -24.11 9.67 16.49
N VAL A 321 -24.83 9.06 15.54
CA VAL A 321 -24.22 8.38 14.40
C VAL A 321 -24.16 9.33 13.19
N TYR A 322 -23.01 9.40 12.55
CA TYR A 322 -22.77 10.16 11.32
C TYR A 322 -22.43 9.23 10.16
N ILE A 323 -22.78 9.63 8.95
CA ILE A 323 -22.18 9.10 7.73
C ILE A 323 -21.05 10.05 7.34
N ALA A 324 -19.81 9.60 7.21
CA ALA A 324 -18.65 10.48 7.04
C ALA A 324 -17.78 10.10 5.82
N ASN A 325 -17.16 11.11 5.19
CA ASN A 325 -16.34 10.90 3.98
C ASN A 325 -14.98 10.23 4.24
N PHE A 326 -14.50 10.24 5.48
CA PHE A 326 -13.19 9.70 5.86
C PHE A 326 -13.27 8.26 6.40
N VAL A 327 -14.46 7.64 6.42
CA VAL A 327 -14.66 6.24 6.77
C VAL A 327 -14.85 5.43 5.49
N LEU A 328 -14.02 4.40 5.30
CA LEU A 328 -14.02 3.57 4.09
C LEU A 328 -14.64 2.20 4.35
N MET A 329 -15.50 1.74 3.44
CA MET A 329 -16.15 0.42 3.58
C MET A 329 -15.14 -0.74 3.49
N ASP A 330 -14.06 -0.56 2.74
CA ASP A 330 -13.01 -1.57 2.59
C ASP A 330 -12.01 -1.61 3.77
N TYR A 331 -12.15 -0.70 4.75
CA TYR A 331 -11.29 -0.65 5.93
C TYR A 331 -12.09 -1.01 7.19
N GLY A 332 -11.63 -2.03 7.92
CA GLY A 332 -12.38 -2.59 9.05
C GLY A 332 -13.76 -3.07 8.61
N LEU A 333 -14.80 -2.56 9.26
CA LEU A 333 -16.20 -2.91 9.02
C LEU A 333 -16.99 -1.77 8.36
N GLY A 334 -16.29 -0.76 7.82
CA GLY A 334 -16.93 0.43 7.27
C GLY A 334 -17.57 1.33 8.33
N ALA A 335 -17.12 1.20 9.58
CA ALA A 335 -17.52 2.03 10.71
C ALA A 335 -16.31 2.26 11.62
N ILE A 336 -16.31 3.40 12.32
CA ILE A 336 -15.37 3.73 13.40
C ILE A 336 -16.14 4.37 14.55
N PHE A 337 -15.58 4.30 15.75
CA PHE A 337 -16.00 5.14 16.85
C PHE A 337 -15.03 6.32 16.99
N GLY A 338 -15.57 7.53 17.08
CA GLY A 338 -14.79 8.75 17.15
C GLY A 338 -14.32 9.03 18.57
N CYS A 339 -13.01 9.19 18.76
CA CYS A 339 -12.40 9.60 20.02
C CYS A 339 -11.57 10.89 19.84
N PRO A 340 -12.24 12.07 19.83
CA PRO A 340 -11.61 13.34 19.48
C PRO A 340 -10.37 13.71 20.30
N ALA A 341 -10.32 13.28 21.56
CA ALA A 341 -9.16 13.60 22.40
C ALA A 341 -7.87 12.88 21.96
N HIS A 342 -7.99 11.77 21.20
CA HIS A 342 -6.90 10.84 20.92
C HIS A 342 -6.73 10.44 19.44
N ASP A 343 -7.56 10.96 18.53
CA ASP A 343 -7.35 10.89 17.07
C ASP A 343 -7.56 12.28 16.47
N GLN A 344 -6.60 12.77 15.68
CA GLN A 344 -6.66 14.12 15.11
C GLN A 344 -7.79 14.29 14.09
N ARG A 345 -8.10 13.25 13.31
CA ARG A 345 -9.20 13.31 12.33
C ARG A 345 -10.54 13.41 13.04
N ASP A 346 -10.68 12.69 14.14
CA ASP A 346 -11.87 12.75 14.99
C ASP A 346 -11.98 14.10 15.69
N LEU A 347 -10.85 14.70 16.12
CA LEU A 347 -10.81 16.04 16.70
C LEU A 347 -11.28 17.10 15.72
N ASP A 348 -10.73 17.09 14.50
CA ASP A 348 -11.08 18.05 13.46
C ASP A 348 -12.58 17.95 13.11
N PHE A 349 -13.11 16.72 13.06
CA PHE A 349 -14.54 16.48 12.86
C PHE A 349 -15.38 16.96 14.05
N ALA A 350 -14.98 16.63 15.28
CA ALA A 350 -15.71 17.02 16.48
C ALA A 350 -15.75 18.54 16.67
N ILE A 351 -14.65 19.25 16.41
CA ILE A 351 -14.63 20.72 16.45
C ILE A 351 -15.62 21.30 15.44
N LYS A 352 -15.63 20.77 14.20
CA LYS A 352 -16.51 21.25 13.13
C LYS A 352 -18.00 21.03 13.43
N TYR A 353 -18.34 19.90 14.06
CA TYR A 353 -19.72 19.52 14.37
C TYR A 353 -20.11 19.78 15.82
N GLU A 354 -19.29 20.53 16.57
CA GLU A 354 -19.51 20.89 17.98
C GLU A 354 -19.79 19.68 18.88
N LEU A 355 -19.05 18.59 18.64
CA LEU A 355 -19.15 17.35 19.40
C LEU A 355 -18.23 17.37 20.63
N GLN A 356 -18.50 16.48 21.59
CA GLN A 356 -17.78 16.45 22.85
C GLN A 356 -16.33 15.97 22.69
N VAL A 357 -15.40 16.58 23.42
CA VAL A 357 -13.99 16.17 23.44
C VAL A 357 -13.64 15.78 24.86
N ASN A 358 -13.62 14.47 25.14
CA ASN A 358 -13.40 13.92 26.47
C ASN A 358 -12.03 13.21 26.52
N PRO A 359 -11.01 13.80 27.17
CA PRO A 359 -9.71 13.16 27.33
C PRO A 359 -9.80 11.94 28.27
N VAL A 360 -9.27 10.82 27.79
CA VAL A 360 -9.21 9.53 28.52
C VAL A 360 -7.80 8.97 28.67
N VAL A 361 -6.79 9.59 28.06
CA VAL A 361 -5.37 9.28 28.27
C VAL A 361 -4.65 10.54 28.77
N LEU A 362 -4.03 10.45 29.93
CA LEU A 362 -3.23 11.51 30.54
C LEU A 362 -1.74 11.29 30.26
N PRO A 363 -1.03 12.25 29.65
CA PRO A 363 0.43 12.18 29.52
C PRO A 363 1.12 12.17 30.89
N SER A 364 2.22 11.44 31.04
CA SER A 364 2.92 11.25 32.33
C SER A 364 3.39 12.54 33.03
N ASN A 365 3.46 13.67 32.31
CA ASN A 365 3.95 14.95 32.83
C ASN A 365 2.85 16.02 32.97
N GLU A 366 1.57 15.64 32.85
CA GLU A 366 0.44 16.57 32.89
C GLU A 366 -0.43 16.37 34.14
N ASP A 367 -1.06 17.47 34.58
CA ASP A 367 -2.00 17.45 35.70
C ASP A 367 -3.41 17.13 35.19
N LYS A 368 -4.01 16.05 35.71
CA LYS A 368 -5.38 15.59 35.38
C LYS A 368 -6.41 16.72 35.44
N LYS A 369 -6.28 17.69 36.36
CA LYS A 369 -7.25 18.79 36.51
C LYS A 369 -7.11 19.89 35.46
N LYS A 370 -5.95 20.00 34.83
CA LYS A 370 -5.63 21.05 33.85
C LYS A 370 -5.60 20.54 32.42
N PHE A 371 -5.47 19.22 32.25
CA PHE A 371 -5.36 18.60 30.95
C PHE A 371 -6.65 18.75 30.14
N LYS A 372 -6.56 19.45 29.02
CA LYS A 372 -7.64 19.65 28.05
C LYS A 372 -7.08 19.55 26.64
N ILE A 373 -7.86 18.96 25.75
CA ILE A 373 -7.56 18.92 24.32
C ILE A 373 -8.26 20.09 23.64
N ASN A 374 -7.48 20.90 22.91
CA ASN A 374 -8.00 22.03 22.15
C ASN A 374 -7.86 21.78 20.65
N LYS A 375 -6.67 21.97 20.08
CA LYS A 375 -6.42 21.88 18.62
C LYS A 375 -5.62 20.65 18.19
N GLN A 376 -4.99 19.96 19.14
CA GLN A 376 -4.13 18.82 18.87
C GLN A 376 -4.54 17.64 19.74
N ALA A 377 -4.91 16.53 19.11
CA ALA A 377 -5.24 15.29 19.80
C ALA A 377 -3.98 14.66 20.41
N TYR A 378 -4.12 14.02 21.56
CA TYR A 378 -3.04 13.32 22.24
C TYR A 378 -3.02 11.84 21.86
N THR A 379 -2.07 11.43 21.01
CA THR A 379 -1.95 10.05 20.51
C THR A 379 -0.92 9.20 21.26
N GLY A 380 -0.26 9.78 22.27
CA GLY A 380 0.85 9.15 22.99
C GLY A 380 0.42 8.13 24.05
N GLU A 381 1.44 7.54 24.68
CA GLU A 381 1.30 6.63 25.83
C GLU A 381 1.06 7.43 27.12
N GLY A 382 0.30 6.87 28.05
CA GLY A 382 -0.03 7.58 29.28
C GLY A 382 -0.80 6.72 30.27
N GLU A 383 -1.45 7.38 31.22
CA GLU A 383 -2.35 6.76 32.19
C GLU A 383 -3.80 6.96 31.76
N ILE A 384 -4.61 5.90 31.83
CA ILE A 384 -6.05 6.02 31.56
C ILE A 384 -6.75 6.83 32.65
N ILE A 385 -7.59 7.77 32.23
CA ILE A 385 -8.42 8.60 33.09
C ILE A 385 -9.87 8.65 32.56
N ASN A 386 -10.81 9.05 33.40
CA ASN A 386 -12.21 9.28 33.03
C ASN A 386 -12.89 8.04 32.38
N SER A 387 -12.43 6.85 32.74
CA SER A 387 -12.74 5.57 32.09
C SER A 387 -13.10 4.47 33.11
N LYS A 388 -13.63 4.87 34.27
CA LYS A 388 -14.17 3.98 35.31
C LYS A 388 -13.19 2.88 35.72
N PHE A 389 -13.47 1.62 35.37
CA PHE A 389 -12.69 0.44 35.76
C PHE A 389 -11.32 0.37 35.08
N LEU A 390 -11.09 1.19 34.06
CA LEU A 390 -9.80 1.31 33.38
C LEU A 390 -8.90 2.40 34.00
N ASP A 391 -9.43 3.27 34.88
CA ASP A 391 -8.64 4.36 35.47
C ASP A 391 -7.37 3.83 36.16
N GLY A 392 -6.23 4.47 35.88
CA GLY A 392 -4.92 4.11 36.44
C GLY A 392 -4.13 3.07 35.64
N LEU A 393 -4.70 2.46 34.60
CA LEU A 393 -3.98 1.52 33.74
C LEU A 393 -3.03 2.24 32.76
N SER A 394 -1.95 1.57 32.38
CA SER A 394 -1.02 2.06 31.36
C SER A 394 -1.60 1.91 29.94
N ALA A 395 -1.70 3.02 29.22
CA ALA A 395 -2.11 3.06 27.82
C ALA A 395 -0.91 3.09 26.85
N PRO A 396 -0.94 2.34 25.74
CA PRO A 396 -2.04 1.46 25.31
C PRO A 396 -1.91 0.01 25.83
N ASN A 397 -0.76 -0.41 26.35
CA ASN A 397 -0.44 -1.84 26.47
C ASN A 397 -1.35 -2.62 27.45
N GLU A 398 -1.50 -2.13 28.69
CA GLU A 398 -2.33 -2.80 29.70
C GLU A 398 -3.83 -2.50 29.47
N SER A 399 -4.13 -1.25 29.14
CA SER A 399 -5.51 -0.78 28.95
C SER A 399 -6.19 -1.47 27.78
N VAL A 400 -5.52 -1.64 26.63
CA VAL A 400 -6.10 -2.30 25.45
C VAL A 400 -6.46 -3.74 25.77
N LEU A 401 -5.55 -4.50 26.36
CA LEU A 401 -5.80 -5.91 26.70
C LEU A 401 -6.95 -6.04 27.70
N LYS A 402 -7.01 -5.17 28.72
CA LYS A 402 -8.08 -5.20 29.71
C LYS A 402 -9.43 -4.86 29.09
N THR A 403 -9.49 -3.88 28.20
CA THR A 403 -10.74 -3.52 27.51
C THR A 403 -11.22 -4.64 26.60
N ILE A 404 -10.33 -5.26 25.82
CA ILE A 404 -10.68 -6.40 24.97
C ILE A 404 -11.28 -7.53 25.81
N SER A 405 -10.61 -7.93 26.89
CA SER A 405 -11.11 -8.96 27.81
C SER A 405 -12.48 -8.61 28.40
N THR A 406 -12.77 -7.34 28.64
CA THR A 406 -14.06 -6.90 29.21
C THR A 406 -15.18 -6.86 28.17
N LEU A 407 -14.85 -6.67 26.89
CA LEU A 407 -15.82 -6.72 25.79
C LEU A 407 -16.13 -8.15 25.34
N GLU A 408 -15.24 -9.10 25.61
CA GLU A 408 -15.40 -10.53 25.29
C GLU A 408 -16.15 -11.32 26.38
N GLU A 409 -16.16 -10.83 27.63
CA GLU A 409 -16.95 -11.34 28.76
C GLU A 409 -18.44 -10.99 28.63
#